data_AF-A0A090VTZ4-F1
#
_entry.id   AF-A0A090VTZ4-F1
#
_cell.length_a   1.000
_cell.length_b   1.000
_cell.length_c   1.000
_cell.angle_alpha   90.00
_cell.angle_beta   90.00
_cell.angle_gamma   90.00
#
_symmetry.space_group_name_H-M   'P 1'
#
loop_
_entity.id
_entity.type
_entity.pdbx_description
1 polymer ?
#
loop_
_entity_poly.entity_id
_entity_poly.type
_entity_poly.pdbx_seq_one_letter_code
_entity_poly.pdbx_strand_id
1 'polypeptide(L)'
;MSKNIAFNLLFIDGNHKKTPTLEYFNTLKSKISSPALFVFDDIYWSNEMKEAWQIIINDNDVNFSIDLYEQGLVVIDKNETLDKKHFELHLSY
;
A
#
# COMPACT_ATOMS: atom_id res chain seq x y z
N MET A 1 -25.84 -5.10 15.62
CA MET A 1 -25.24 -4.12 14.69
C MET A 1 -23.76 -4.42 14.62
N SER A 2 -23.24 -4.88 13.46
CA SER A 2 -21.82 -5.12 13.30
C SER A 2 -21.08 -3.79 13.46
N LYS A 3 -20.09 -3.77 14.36
CA LYS A 3 -19.19 -2.63 14.51
C LYS A 3 -18.51 -2.42 13.16
N ASN A 4 -18.70 -1.26 12.54
CA ASN A 4 -18.01 -0.91 11.30
C ASN A 4 -16.54 -0.65 11.69
N ILE A 5 -15.72 -1.70 11.72
CA ILE A 5 -14.30 -1.59 12.06
C ILE A 5 -13.61 -0.96 10.86
N ALA A 6 -13.08 0.24 11.05
CA ALA A 6 -12.27 0.94 10.06
C ALA A 6 -10.79 0.69 10.38
N PHE A 7 -10.05 0.12 9.43
CA PHE A 7 -8.65 -0.28 9.61
C PHE A 7 -7.72 0.90 9.32
N ASN A 8 -6.64 1.09 10.08
CA ASN A 8 -5.64 2.13 9.82
C ASN A 8 -4.21 1.58 9.71
N LEU A 9 -4.01 0.29 9.94
CA LEU A 9 -2.77 -0.42 9.69
C LEU A 9 -3.11 -1.75 9.03
N LEU A 10 -2.57 -1.98 7.84
CA LEU A 10 -2.91 -3.12 7.01
C LEU A 10 -1.62 -3.75 6.46
N PHE A 11 -1.43 -5.03 6.73
CA PHE A 11 -0.32 -5.81 6.17
C PHE A 11 -0.88 -6.76 5.11
N ILE A 12 -0.27 -6.73 3.92
CA ILE A 12 -0.66 -7.51 2.74
C ILE A 12 0.51 -8.41 2.37
N ASP A 13 0.43 -9.64 2.83
CA ASP A 13 1.30 -10.77 2.51
C ASP A 13 0.44 -11.85 1.84
N GLY A 14 0.22 -11.66 0.54
CA GLY A 14 -0.87 -12.28 -0.21
C GLY A 14 -0.41 -13.40 -1.14
N ASN A 15 -0.97 -13.42 -2.36
CA ASN A 15 -0.60 -14.42 -3.36
C ASN A 15 0.64 -14.04 -4.20
N HIS A 16 1.26 -12.88 -3.94
CA HIS A 16 2.40 -12.33 -4.69
C HIS A 16 2.19 -12.32 -6.22
N LYS A 17 0.96 -12.00 -6.64
CA LYS A 17 0.55 -11.82 -8.03
C LYS A 17 -0.14 -10.48 -8.19
N LYS A 18 -0.01 -9.89 -9.37
CA LYS A 18 -0.50 -8.52 -9.62
C LYS A 18 -1.99 -8.35 -9.31
N THR A 19 -2.83 -9.16 -9.95
CA THR A 19 -4.29 -9.03 -9.84
C THR A 19 -4.80 -9.13 -8.40
N PRO A 20 -4.50 -10.19 -7.62
CA PRO A 20 -4.98 -10.29 -6.25
C PRO A 20 -4.43 -9.17 -5.35
N THR A 21 -3.16 -8.78 -5.51
CA THR A 21 -2.59 -7.67 -4.73
C THR A 21 -3.35 -6.35 -4.95
N LEU A 22 -3.69 -6.03 -6.20
CA LEU A 22 -4.50 -4.86 -6.53
C LEU A 22 -5.95 -4.98 -6.03
N GLU A 23 -6.53 -6.17 -6.07
CA GLU A 23 -7.88 -6.43 -5.51
C GLU A 23 -7.91 -6.23 -4.00
N TYR A 24 -6.90 -6.72 -3.27
CA TYR A 24 -6.76 -6.49 -1.83
C TYR A 24 -6.63 -5.02 -1.51
N PHE A 25 -5.71 -4.32 -2.19
CA PHE A 25 -5.51 -2.90 -2.01
C PHE A 25 -6.80 -2.11 -2.21
N ASN A 26 -7.50 -2.29 -3.34
CA ASN A 26 -8.74 -1.58 -3.63
C ASN A 26 -9.87 -1.90 -2.66
N THR A 27 -10.03 -3.18 -2.30
CA THR A 27 -11.07 -3.61 -1.35
C THR A 27 -10.84 -3.00 0.03
N LEU A 28 -9.60 -3.04 0.51
CA LEU A 28 -9.24 -2.58 1.83
C LEU A 28 -9.20 -1.05 1.91
N LYS A 29 -8.79 -0.36 0.84
CA LYS A 29 -8.83 1.10 0.69
C LYS A 29 -10.23 1.67 0.97
N SER A 30 -11.30 0.95 0.59
CA SER A 30 -12.69 1.35 0.89
C SER A 30 -13.11 1.22 2.36
N LYS A 31 -12.29 0.55 3.20
CA LYS A 31 -12.60 0.19 4.59
C LYS A 31 -11.67 0.85 5.61
N ILE A 32 -10.87 1.82 5.19
CA ILE A 32 -9.89 2.44 6.08
C ILE A 32 -10.47 3.53 6.98
N SER A 33 -9.86 3.68 8.15
CA SER A 33 -9.88 4.93 8.92
C SER A 33 -8.64 5.73 8.53
N SER A 34 -8.82 7.00 8.20
CA SER A 34 -7.72 7.88 7.77
C SER A 34 -7.10 8.60 8.97
N PRO A 35 -5.76 8.72 9.06
CA PRO A 35 -4.76 8.19 8.14
C PRO A 35 -4.60 6.66 8.26
N ALA A 36 -4.23 6.01 7.15
CA ALA A 36 -3.96 4.58 7.10
C ALA A 36 -2.60 4.26 6.48
N LEU A 37 -1.92 3.26 7.05
CA LEU A 37 -0.69 2.68 6.51
C LEU A 37 -0.99 1.30 5.93
N PHE A 38 -0.62 1.10 4.68
CA PHE A 38 -0.56 -0.20 4.03
C PHE A 38 0.90 -0.62 3.93
N VAL A 39 1.16 -1.89 4.24
CA VAL A 39 2.46 -2.54 4.12
C VAL A 39 2.27 -3.74 3.21
N PHE A 40 3.08 -3.84 2.17
CA PHE A 40 3.09 -4.91 1.19
C PHE A 40 4.41 -5.66 1.32
N ASP A 41 4.33 -6.97 1.42
CA ASP A 41 5.54 -7.81 1.37
C ASP A 41 5.90 -8.14 -0.08
N ASP A 42 7.18 -8.47 -0.30
CA ASP A 42 7.67 -9.05 -1.55
C ASP A 42 7.37 -8.23 -2.83
N ILE A 43 7.52 -6.91 -2.76
CA ILE A 43 7.15 -5.99 -3.88
C ILE A 43 8.00 -6.20 -5.15
N TYR A 44 9.18 -6.81 -5.04
CA TYR A 44 10.04 -7.18 -6.17
C TYR A 44 10.12 -8.69 -6.45
N TRP A 45 9.28 -9.52 -5.82
CA TRP A 45 9.29 -10.98 -6.01
C TRP A 45 9.15 -11.42 -7.48
N SER A 46 8.38 -10.66 -8.28
CA SER A 46 8.19 -10.93 -9.70
C SER A 46 7.94 -9.65 -10.49
N ASN A 47 8.03 -9.74 -11.82
CA ASN A 47 7.64 -8.62 -12.70
C ASN A 47 6.18 -8.19 -12.48
N GLU A 48 5.29 -9.14 -12.17
CA GLU A 48 3.91 -8.83 -11.84
C GLU A 48 3.80 -8.02 -10.53
N MET A 49 4.55 -8.41 -9.50
CA MET A 49 4.56 -7.66 -8.23
C MET A 49 5.17 -6.28 -8.39
N LYS A 50 6.25 -6.16 -9.17
CA LYS A 50 6.83 -4.87 -9.54
C LYS A 50 5.81 -3.99 -10.25
N GLU A 51 5.05 -4.54 -11.19
CA GLU A 51 3.98 -3.80 -11.87
C GLU A 51 2.85 -3.40 -10.91
N ALA A 52 2.43 -4.29 -10.01
CA ALA A 52 1.43 -4.00 -9.00
C ALA A 52 1.87 -2.86 -8.08
N TRP A 53 3.13 -2.90 -7.62
CA TRP A 53 3.73 -1.85 -6.81
C TRP A 53 3.71 -0.51 -7.53
N GLN A 54 4.13 -0.47 -8.80
CA GLN A 54 4.08 0.74 -9.62
C GLN A 54 2.66 1.29 -9.79
N ILE A 55 1.65 0.43 -9.93
CA ILE A 55 0.25 0.86 -9.99
C ILE A 55 -0.19 1.45 -8.64
N ILE A 56 0.12 0.78 -7.53
CA ILE A 56 -0.26 1.21 -6.17
C ILE A 56 0.37 2.56 -5.82
N ILE A 57 1.68 2.74 -6.03
CA ILE A 57 2.33 4.01 -5.74
C ILE A 57 1.88 5.12 -6.67
N ASN A 58 1.18 4.85 -7.77
CA ASN A 58 0.61 5.86 -8.66
C ASN A 58 -0.89 6.13 -8.40
N ASP A 59 -1.52 5.44 -7.45
CA ASP A 59 -2.92 5.68 -7.07
C ASP A 59 -3.13 7.10 -6.52
N ASN A 60 -4.25 7.73 -6.87
CA ASN A 60 -4.57 9.11 -6.49
C ASN A 60 -4.81 9.30 -4.98
N ASP A 61 -5.20 8.24 -4.27
CA ASP A 61 -5.43 8.30 -2.83
C ASP A 61 -4.12 8.15 -2.03
N VAL A 62 -3.02 7.74 -2.65
CA VAL A 62 -1.72 7.55 -1.99
C VAL A 62 -0.97 8.87 -1.90
N ASN A 63 -0.78 9.36 -0.66
CA ASN A 63 -0.03 10.58 -0.39
C ASN A 63 1.47 10.31 -0.32
N PHE A 64 1.87 9.24 0.37
CA PHE A 64 3.27 8.89 0.55
C PHE A 64 3.50 7.43 0.24
N SER A 65 4.66 7.12 -0.33
CA SER A 65 5.11 5.76 -0.57
C SER A 65 6.58 5.61 -0.19
N ILE A 66 6.94 4.46 0.37
CA ILE A 66 8.30 4.11 0.73
C ILE A 66 8.55 2.72 0.16
N ASP A 67 9.50 2.62 -0.75
CA ASP A 67 10.08 1.36 -1.22
C ASP A 67 11.24 1.01 -0.29
N LEU A 68 11.19 -0.17 0.32
CA LEU A 68 12.23 -0.70 1.20
C LEU A 68 13.04 -1.82 0.55
N TYR A 69 12.99 -1.93 -0.78
CA TYR A 69 13.46 -3.05 -1.60
C TYR A 69 12.62 -4.32 -1.42
N GLU A 70 12.55 -4.92 -0.23
CA GLU A 70 11.73 -6.13 -0.04
C GLU A 70 10.26 -5.80 0.23
N GLN A 71 10.01 -4.74 1.01
CA GLN A 71 8.66 -4.30 1.38
C GLN A 71 8.31 -2.94 0.75
N GLY A 72 7.02 -2.73 0.49
CA GLY A 72 6.48 -1.43 0.08
C GLY A 72 5.51 -0.90 1.12
N LEU A 73 5.61 0.38 1.45
CA LEU A 73 4.70 1.07 2.36
C LEU A 73 3.98 2.18 1.61
N VAL A 74 2.67 2.34 1.83
CA VAL A 74 1.94 3.53 1.38
C VAL A 74 1.07 4.09 2.48
N VAL A 75 0.99 5.42 2.54
CA VAL A 75 0.16 6.18 3.46
C VAL A 75 -0.97 6.85 2.70
N ILE A 76 -2.18 6.69 3.22
CA ILE A 76 -3.40 7.36 2.76
C ILE A 76 -3.96 8.22 3.90
N ASP A 77 -3.88 9.53 3.73
CA ASP A 77 -4.48 10.55 4.59
C ASP A 77 -5.37 11.49 3.75
N LYS A 78 -6.68 11.46 4.01
CA LYS A 78 -7.69 12.25 3.29
C LYS A 78 -7.60 13.75 3.56
N ASN A 79 -6.91 14.15 4.63
CA ASN A 79 -6.71 15.55 4.99
C ASN A 79 -5.31 16.07 4.60
N GLU A 80 -4.44 15.22 4.06
CA GLU A 80 -3.11 15.62 3.63
C GLU A 80 -3.19 16.49 2.36
N THR A 81 -2.40 17.56 2.36
CA THR A 81 -2.38 18.60 1.31
C THR A 81 -1.02 18.75 0.65
N LEU A 82 0.01 18.11 1.20
CA LEU A 82 1.33 18.04 0.58
C LEU A 82 1.29 17.24 -0.72
N ASP A 83 2.17 17.61 -1.63
CA ASP A 83 2.39 16.84 -2.84
C ASP A 83 2.81 15.41 -2.53
N LYS A 84 2.40 14.50 -3.40
CA LYS A 84 2.75 13.09 -3.32
C LYS A 84 4.26 12.89 -3.29
N LYS A 85 4.76 12.05 -2.38
CA LYS A 85 6.20 11.72 -2.30
C LYS A 85 6.45 10.22 -2.32
N HIS A 86 7.52 9.85 -3.01
CA HIS A 86 8.06 8.51 -3.04
C HIS A 86 9.48 8.52 -2.47
N PHE A 87 9.79 7.57 -1.60
CA PHE A 87 11.12 7.37 -1.05
C PHE A 87 11.60 5.97 -1.42
N GLU A 88 12.85 5.88 -1.88
CA GLU A 88 13.55 4.62 -2.08
C GLU A 88 14.59 4.49 -0.97
N LEU A 89 14.39 3.51 -0.10
CA LEU A 89 15.29 3.16 0.99
C LEU A 89 15.61 1.67 0.90
N HIS A 90 16.66 1.24 1.58
CA HIS A 90 16.99 -0.17 1.68
C HIS A 90 16.91 -0.57 3.15
N LEU A 91 15.90 -1.36 3.50
CA LEU A 91 15.80 -1.91 4.85
C LEU A 91 16.86 -3.02 5.00
N SER A 92 17.75 -2.88 5.98
CA SER A 92 18.74 -3.91 6.33
C SER A 92 18.38 -4.51 7.70
N TYR A 93 18.37 -5.84 7.79
CA TYR A 93 18.19 -6.58 9.05
C TYR A 93 19.11 -7.79 9.10
#